data_AF-A0A519WQ38-F1
#
_entry.id   AF-A0A519WQ38-F1
#
_cell.length_a   1.000
_cell.length_b   1.000
_cell.length_c   1.000
_cell.angle_alpha   90.00
_cell.angle_beta   90.00
_cell.angle_gamma   90.00
#
_symmetry.space_group_name_H-M   'P 1'
#
loop_
_entity.id
_entity.type
_entity.pdbx_description
1 polymer ?
#
loop_
_entity_poly.entity_id
_entity_poly.type
_entity_poly.pdbx_seq_one_letter_code
_entity_poly.pdbx_strand_id
1 'polypeptide(L)'
;MVLNTPIQSRFIQYSDSETIREKFAEYEETFIVLHPFLKIKEGQLITFKYPKWPNKNEIFDKTVPVSWSEVIEKANLKDLKELDALLAYLHCGRREADRRAWLKFMRYVKKSKLIIPQVDDYPSVLLNPTFDLLISLGYQNILLYTAIDDNQVARNVTELLLSKDRLPANARILTPDH
;
A
#
# COMPACT_ATOMS: atom_id res chain seq x y z
N MET A 1 15.57 8.73 24.63
CA MET A 1 14.59 7.77 25.19
C MET A 1 13.90 7.09 24.02
N VAL A 2 14.23 5.82 23.79
CA VAL A 2 13.79 4.99 22.65
C VAL A 2 12.57 4.18 23.08
N LEU A 3 11.57 4.00 22.21
CA LEU A 3 10.40 3.16 22.46
C LEU A 3 10.60 1.82 21.77
N ASN A 4 10.68 0.73 22.53
CA ASN A 4 10.86 -0.63 21.98
C ASN A 4 9.50 -1.30 21.74
N THR A 5 9.35 -1.93 20.58
CA THR A 5 8.24 -2.83 20.22
C THR A 5 8.57 -4.31 20.57
N PRO A 6 7.57 -5.21 20.60
CA PRO A 6 7.78 -6.64 20.88
C PRO A 6 8.74 -7.29 19.88
N ILE A 7 9.52 -8.26 20.37
CA ILE A 7 10.62 -8.90 19.65
C ILE A 7 10.05 -9.80 18.53
N GLN A 8 10.26 -9.41 17.28
CA GLN A 8 10.08 -10.29 16.13
C GLN A 8 11.18 -11.37 16.18
N SER A 9 10.82 -12.65 16.15
CA SER A 9 11.74 -13.76 16.40
C SER A 9 12.67 -14.09 15.21
N ARG A 10 12.48 -13.47 14.05
CA ARG A 10 13.33 -13.64 12.87
C ARG A 10 13.47 -12.32 12.11
N PHE A 11 14.72 -11.84 12.02
CA PHE A 11 15.11 -10.80 11.09
C PHE A 11 15.52 -11.46 9.78
N ILE A 12 14.90 -11.08 8.67
CA ILE A 12 15.45 -11.38 7.36
C ILE A 12 16.35 -10.19 7.00
N GLN A 13 17.65 -10.32 7.27
CA GLN A 13 18.65 -9.41 6.72
C GLN A 13 19.01 -9.91 5.33
N TYR A 14 18.45 -9.29 4.29
CA TYR A 14 19.03 -9.42 2.95
C TYR A 14 20.28 -8.55 2.92
N SER A 15 21.46 -9.16 3.04
CA SER A 15 22.74 -8.44 2.99
C SER A 15 23.14 -7.98 1.59
N ASP A 16 22.48 -8.52 0.55
CA ASP A 16 22.70 -8.20 -0.87
C ASP A 16 21.37 -8.31 -1.63
N SER A 17 20.40 -7.43 -1.35
CA SER A 17 19.20 -7.38 -2.19
C SER A 17 19.49 -6.56 -3.44
N GLU A 18 19.36 -7.19 -4.60
CA GLU A 18 19.13 -6.53 -5.89
C GLU A 18 18.14 -5.36 -5.75
N THR A 19 18.43 -4.24 -6.40
CA THR A 19 17.46 -3.16 -6.54
C THR A 19 16.25 -3.65 -7.34
N ILE A 20 15.09 -2.98 -7.20
CA ILE A 20 13.91 -3.30 -8.01
C ILE A 20 14.23 -3.27 -9.51
N ARG A 21 15.09 -2.34 -9.94
CA ARG A 21 15.53 -2.22 -11.33
C ARG A 21 16.35 -3.44 -11.78
N GLU A 22 17.27 -3.92 -10.94
CA GLU A 22 18.09 -5.11 -11.24
C GLU A 22 17.24 -6.38 -11.26
N LYS A 23 16.31 -6.51 -10.31
CA LYS A 23 15.40 -7.66 -10.21
C LYS A 23 14.52 -7.83 -11.44
N PHE A 24 14.06 -6.72 -12.00
CA PHE A 24 13.13 -6.68 -13.13
C PHE A 24 13.81 -6.10 -14.36
N ALA A 25 15.04 -6.55 -14.66
CA ALA A 25 15.89 -6.08 -15.76
C ALA A 25 15.25 -6.26 -17.16
N GLU A 26 14.33 -7.21 -17.30
CA GLU A 26 13.60 -7.55 -18.53
C GLU A 26 12.59 -6.48 -18.96
N TYR A 27 12.11 -5.65 -18.04
CA TYR A 27 11.15 -4.59 -18.35
C TYR A 27 11.87 -3.32 -18.83
N GLU A 28 11.29 -2.59 -19.78
CA GLU A 28 11.85 -1.31 -20.23
C GLU A 28 11.95 -0.30 -19.07
N GLU A 29 10.91 -0.21 -18.25
CA GLU A 29 10.82 0.72 -17.14
C GLU A 29 10.29 0.04 -15.87
N THR A 30 10.74 0.54 -14.72
CA THR A 30 10.29 0.06 -13.40
C THR A 30 9.92 1.24 -12.52
N PHE A 31 8.76 1.18 -11.89
CA PHE A 31 8.23 2.25 -11.04
C PHE A 31 7.92 1.73 -9.64
N ILE A 32 8.00 2.63 -8.66
CA ILE A 32 7.55 2.39 -7.30
C ILE A 32 6.28 3.18 -7.06
N VAL A 33 5.17 2.48 -6.84
CA VAL A 33 3.90 3.10 -6.47
C VAL A 33 3.77 3.05 -4.95
N LEU A 34 3.78 4.22 -4.32
CA LEU A 34 3.62 4.33 -2.87
C LEU A 34 2.14 4.24 -2.49
N HIS A 35 1.77 3.29 -1.62
CA HIS A 35 0.41 3.19 -1.09
C HIS A 35 0.03 4.52 -0.43
N PRO A 36 -1.03 5.22 -0.87
CA PRO A 36 -1.36 6.53 -0.33
C PRO A 36 -1.93 6.43 1.09
N PHE A 37 -1.81 7.50 1.87
CA PHE A 37 -2.66 7.69 3.04
C PHE A 37 -4.08 7.94 2.58
N LEU A 38 -5.09 7.67 3.41
CA LEU A 38 -6.47 7.98 3.06
C LEU A 38 -7.07 8.97 4.06
N LYS A 39 -7.96 9.83 3.56
CA LYS A 39 -8.81 10.68 4.39
C LYS A 39 -10.26 10.44 4.03
N ILE A 40 -11.13 10.33 5.04
CA ILE A 40 -12.56 10.19 4.82
C ILE A 40 -13.10 11.51 4.23
N LYS A 41 -13.87 11.40 3.14
CA LYS A 41 -14.54 12.55 2.51
C LYS A 41 -15.50 13.21 3.52
N GLU A 42 -15.68 14.52 3.40
CA GLU A 42 -16.61 15.25 4.26
C GLU A 42 -18.03 14.67 4.14
N GLY A 43 -18.71 14.53 5.28
CA GLY A 43 -20.06 13.95 5.36
C GLY A 43 -20.14 12.43 5.19
N GLN A 44 -19.04 11.72 4.91
CA GLN A 44 -19.04 10.27 4.74
C GLN A 44 -18.79 9.52 6.06
N LEU A 45 -19.39 8.34 6.18
CA LEU A 45 -19.18 7.42 7.30
C LEU A 45 -18.60 6.09 6.79
N ILE A 46 -17.37 5.79 7.22
CA ILE A 46 -16.66 4.54 6.95
C ILE A 46 -15.80 4.20 8.16
N THR A 47 -15.73 2.93 8.53
CA THR A 47 -15.00 2.46 9.71
C THR A 47 -14.04 1.34 9.32
N PHE A 48 -12.75 1.57 9.54
CA PHE A 48 -11.69 0.59 9.28
C PHE A 48 -11.46 -0.24 10.55
N LYS A 49 -12.39 -1.17 10.86
CA LYS A 49 -12.31 -2.03 12.05
C LYS A 49 -12.77 -3.45 11.75
N TYR A 50 -12.02 -4.43 12.26
CA TYR A 50 -12.44 -5.83 12.26
C TYR A 50 -13.66 -6.03 13.18
N PRO A 51 -14.62 -6.93 12.85
CA PRO A 51 -14.70 -7.76 11.64
C PRO A 51 -15.31 -7.06 10.41
N LYS A 52 -15.84 -5.85 10.57
CA LYS A 52 -16.54 -5.12 9.51
C LYS A 52 -15.59 -4.19 8.75
N TRP A 53 -14.62 -4.77 8.07
CA TRP A 53 -13.69 -4.00 7.25
C TRP A 53 -14.37 -3.57 5.93
N PRO A 54 -14.18 -2.32 5.47
CA PRO A 54 -14.87 -1.82 4.28
C PRO A 54 -14.32 -2.47 3.00
N ASN A 55 -15.23 -2.71 2.06
CA ASN A 55 -14.89 -3.28 0.75
C ASN A 55 -14.19 -2.24 -0.15
N LYS A 56 -13.63 -2.67 -1.29
CA LYS A 56 -12.83 -1.77 -2.15
C LYS A 56 -13.62 -0.58 -2.68
N ASN A 57 -14.88 -0.80 -3.06
CA ASN A 57 -15.75 0.24 -3.60
C ASN A 57 -16.10 1.27 -2.52
N GLU A 58 -16.41 0.82 -1.30
CA GLU A 58 -16.65 1.75 -0.18
C GLU A 58 -15.43 2.62 0.13
N ILE A 59 -14.23 2.06 0.08
CA ILE A 59 -13.00 2.81 0.30
C ILE A 59 -12.82 3.85 -0.81
N PHE A 60 -12.96 3.43 -2.07
CA PHE A 60 -12.84 4.30 -3.23
C PHE A 60 -13.83 5.47 -3.18
N ASP A 61 -15.10 5.18 -2.88
CA ASP A 61 -16.17 6.18 -2.88
C ASP A 61 -16.10 7.14 -1.69
N LYS A 62 -15.71 6.65 -0.51
CA LYS A 62 -15.81 7.41 0.75
C LYS A 62 -14.49 8.03 1.20
N THR A 63 -13.39 7.77 0.52
CA THR A 63 -12.07 8.32 0.88
C THR A 63 -11.41 9.06 -0.27
N VAL A 64 -10.45 9.91 0.07
CA VAL A 64 -9.53 10.55 -0.87
C VAL A 64 -8.09 10.17 -0.52
N PRO A 65 -7.24 9.92 -1.53
CA PRO A 65 -5.83 9.68 -1.29
C PRO A 65 -5.14 10.96 -0.82
N VAL A 66 -4.22 10.79 0.12
CA VAL A 66 -3.31 11.82 0.63
C VAL A 66 -1.90 11.35 0.33
N SER A 67 -1.16 12.19 -0.40
CA SER A 67 0.18 11.85 -0.88
C SER A 67 1.20 11.81 0.26
N TRP A 68 2.28 11.04 0.07
CA TRP A 68 3.38 11.02 1.03
C TRP A 68 4.07 12.38 1.14
N SER A 69 4.19 13.12 0.03
CA SER A 69 4.74 14.48 0.03
C SER A 69 3.92 15.43 0.90
N GLU A 70 2.59 15.38 0.82
CA GLU A 70 1.71 16.15 1.71
C GLU A 70 1.93 15.77 3.18
N VAL A 71 2.04 14.48 3.49
CA VAL A 71 2.30 14.03 4.87
C VAL A 71 3.65 14.53 5.36
N ILE A 72 4.71 14.44 4.54
CA ILE A 72 6.05 14.92 4.89
C ILE A 72 6.00 16.42 5.23
N GLU A 73 5.41 17.22 4.35
CA GLU A 73 5.30 18.67 4.53
C GLU A 73 4.48 19.01 5.78
N LYS A 74 3.26 18.47 5.91
CA LYS A 74 2.33 18.84 6.98
C LYS A 74 2.71 18.29 8.34
N ALA A 75 3.39 17.15 8.39
CA ALA A 75 3.96 16.62 9.64
C ALA A 75 5.33 17.23 9.97
N ASN A 76 5.92 18.05 9.08
CA ASN A 76 7.26 18.61 9.23
C ASN A 76 8.32 17.51 9.45
N LEU A 77 8.27 16.50 8.57
CA LEU A 77 9.28 15.46 8.43
C LEU A 77 10.35 15.93 7.45
N LYS A 78 11.55 15.37 7.55
CA LYS A 78 12.71 15.79 6.76
C LYS A 78 12.57 15.43 5.29
N ASP A 79 12.23 14.17 5.02
CA ASP A 79 12.24 13.60 3.68
C ASP A 79 11.43 12.29 3.62
N LEU A 80 11.43 11.69 2.43
CA LEU A 80 10.80 10.40 2.17
C LEU A 80 11.39 9.26 3.02
N LYS A 81 12.69 9.27 3.28
CA LYS A 81 13.39 8.22 4.05
C LYS A 81 12.96 8.23 5.51
N GLU A 82 12.77 9.42 6.08
CA GLU A 82 12.26 9.57 7.45
C GLU A 82 10.83 9.04 7.53
N LEU A 83 9.94 9.35 6.58
CA LEU A 83 8.58 8.81 6.56
C LEU A 83 8.55 7.28 6.39
N ASP A 84 9.34 6.75 5.44
CA ASP A 84 9.47 5.31 5.22
C ASP A 84 9.92 4.56 6.48
N ALA A 85 10.94 5.06 7.18
CA ALA A 85 11.41 4.46 8.42
C ALA A 85 10.34 4.45 9.53
N LEU A 86 9.51 5.50 9.61
CA LEU A 86 8.41 5.57 10.58
C LEU A 86 7.28 4.59 10.24
N LEU A 87 6.95 4.41 8.96
CA LEU A 87 5.97 3.42 8.52
C LEU A 87 6.51 2.00 8.74
N ALA A 88 7.76 1.73 8.39
CA ALA A 88 8.40 0.44 8.69
C ALA A 88 8.39 0.14 10.19
N TYR A 89 8.64 1.12 11.05
CA TYR A 89 8.52 0.96 12.50
C TYR A 89 7.07 0.66 12.93
N LEU A 90 6.09 1.40 12.41
CA LEU A 90 4.66 1.16 12.71
C LEU A 90 4.22 -0.26 12.33
N HIS A 91 4.70 -0.77 11.21
CA HIS A 91 4.38 -2.11 10.69
C HIS A 91 5.33 -3.20 11.20
N CYS A 92 6.13 -2.91 12.24
CA CYS A 92 7.08 -3.84 12.84
C CYS A 92 8.19 -4.34 11.89
N GLY A 93 8.39 -3.72 10.73
CA GLY A 93 9.51 -3.99 9.81
C GLY A 93 10.83 -3.34 10.27
N ARG A 94 10.78 -2.40 11.23
CA ARG A 94 11.95 -1.85 11.92
C ARG A 94 11.74 -1.85 13.43
N ARG A 95 12.84 -2.07 14.15
CA ARG A 95 12.85 -2.11 15.63
C ARG A 95 12.79 -0.73 16.28
N GLU A 96 13.36 0.29 15.62
CA GLU A 96 13.54 1.61 16.20
C GLU A 96 13.15 2.71 15.21
N ALA A 97 12.74 3.85 15.77
CA ALA A 97 12.42 5.07 15.05
C ALA A 97 12.86 6.30 15.85
N ASP A 98 13.16 7.41 15.16
CA ASP A 98 13.39 8.69 15.83
C ASP A 98 12.13 9.14 16.57
N ARG A 99 12.24 9.29 17.89
CA ARG A 99 11.10 9.62 18.75
C ARG A 99 10.46 10.98 18.40
N ARG A 100 11.25 11.98 18.00
CA ARG A 100 10.72 13.32 17.68
C ARG A 100 9.93 13.26 16.37
N ALA A 101 10.48 12.62 15.35
CA ALA A 101 9.81 12.40 14.08
C ALA A 101 8.52 11.58 14.26
N TRP A 102 8.57 10.50 15.05
CA TRP A 102 7.39 9.70 15.38
C TRP A 102 6.26 10.51 16.03
N LEU A 103 6.59 11.34 17.02
CA LEU A 103 5.59 12.18 17.69
C LEU A 103 4.97 13.21 16.74
N LYS A 104 5.76 13.81 15.84
CA LYS A 104 5.27 14.73 14.80
C LYS A 104 4.30 14.01 13.86
N PHE A 105 4.72 12.86 13.32
CA PHE A 105 3.96 12.03 12.40
C PHE A 105 2.62 11.59 13.01
N MET A 106 2.65 10.94 14.18
CA MET A 106 1.43 10.44 14.82
C MET A 106 0.48 11.56 15.27
N ARG A 107 1.01 12.73 15.65
CA ARG A 107 0.19 13.90 15.95
C ARG A 107 -0.55 14.38 14.71
N TYR A 108 0.12 14.45 13.55
CA TYR A 108 -0.51 14.83 12.29
C TYR A 108 -1.56 13.80 11.87
N VAL A 109 -1.22 12.51 11.85
CA VAL A 109 -2.15 11.42 11.50
C VAL A 109 -3.43 11.49 12.35
N LYS A 110 -3.30 11.63 13.68
CA LYS A 110 -4.46 11.72 14.58
C LYS A 110 -5.27 13.00 14.37
N LYS A 111 -4.61 14.15 14.28
CA LYS A 111 -5.28 15.45 14.10
C LYS A 111 -6.05 15.50 12.78
N SER A 112 -5.45 14.98 11.71
CA SER A 112 -6.01 14.98 10.37
C SER A 112 -6.90 13.78 10.08
N LYS A 113 -7.06 12.87 11.05
CA LYS A 113 -7.83 11.63 10.96
C LYS A 113 -7.46 10.79 9.73
N LEU A 114 -6.15 10.69 9.46
CA LEU A 114 -5.64 9.91 8.33
C LEU A 114 -5.70 8.42 8.65
N ILE A 115 -6.06 7.64 7.64
CA ILE A 115 -5.87 6.19 7.60
C ILE A 115 -4.49 5.95 6.99
N ILE A 116 -3.67 5.22 7.72
CA ILE A 116 -2.28 4.93 7.34
C ILE A 116 -2.26 3.83 6.26
N PRO A 117 -1.32 3.89 5.29
CA PRO A 117 -1.08 2.81 4.34
C PRO A 117 -1.02 1.43 5.00
N GLN A 118 -1.55 0.41 4.33
CA GLN A 118 -1.43 -0.99 4.78
C GLN A 118 -0.20 -1.64 4.13
N VAL A 119 0.33 -2.68 4.79
CA VAL A 119 1.37 -3.55 4.22
C VAL A 119 0.74 -4.74 3.53
N ASP A 120 1.50 -5.37 2.64
CA ASP A 120 1.19 -6.62 1.94
C ASP A 120 -0.01 -6.58 0.97
N ASP A 121 -0.93 -5.62 1.10
CA ASP A 121 -2.10 -5.50 0.22
C ASP A 121 -1.91 -4.47 -0.90
N TYR A 122 -2.45 -4.77 -2.09
CA TYR A 122 -2.61 -3.76 -3.12
C TYR A 122 -3.60 -2.68 -2.63
N PRO A 123 -3.28 -1.37 -2.74
CA PRO A 123 -4.11 -0.31 -2.16
C PRO A 123 -5.54 -0.37 -2.72
N SER A 124 -6.53 -0.65 -1.87
CA SER A 124 -7.91 -0.85 -2.37
C SER A 124 -8.49 0.37 -3.08
N VAL A 125 -8.04 1.58 -2.72
CA VAL A 125 -8.42 2.83 -3.39
C VAL A 125 -7.90 2.90 -4.84
N LEU A 126 -6.87 2.14 -5.19
CA LEU A 126 -6.26 2.12 -6.53
C LEU A 126 -6.77 0.97 -7.40
N LEU A 127 -7.44 -0.04 -6.84
CA LEU A 127 -7.88 -1.22 -7.61
C LEU A 127 -8.78 -0.85 -8.79
N ASN A 128 -9.83 -0.05 -8.56
CA ASN A 128 -10.75 0.32 -9.64
C ASN A 128 -10.04 1.13 -10.73
N PRO A 129 -9.29 2.22 -10.41
CA PRO A 129 -8.48 2.92 -11.40
C PRO A 129 -7.52 2.01 -12.19
N THR A 130 -6.88 1.04 -11.53
CA THR A 130 -5.98 0.09 -12.18
C THR A 130 -6.72 -0.81 -13.15
N PHE A 131 -7.88 -1.35 -12.78
CA PHE A 131 -8.69 -2.19 -13.67
C PHE A 131 -9.28 -1.40 -14.84
N ASP A 132 -9.76 -0.17 -14.59
CA ASP A 132 -10.23 0.72 -15.66
C ASP A 132 -9.12 1.01 -16.68
N LEU A 133 -7.89 1.26 -16.20
CA LEU A 133 -6.73 1.46 -17.06
C LEU A 133 -6.41 0.21 -17.89
N LEU A 134 -6.37 -0.97 -17.27
CA LEU A 134 -6.12 -2.23 -17.97
C LEU A 134 -7.16 -2.50 -19.07
N ILE A 135 -8.44 -2.23 -18.79
CA ILE A 135 -9.52 -2.33 -19.79
C ILE A 135 -9.28 -1.32 -20.93
N SER A 136 -8.90 -0.08 -20.62
CA SER A 136 -8.63 0.96 -21.62
C SER A 136 -7.44 0.62 -22.53
N LEU A 137 -6.48 -0.16 -22.03
CA LEU A 137 -5.34 -0.69 -22.79
C LEU A 137 -5.70 -1.93 -23.61
N GLY A 138 -6.93 -2.44 -23.50
CA GLY A 138 -7.41 -3.60 -24.26
C GLY A 138 -7.26 -4.95 -23.55
N TYR A 139 -6.80 -4.98 -22.30
CA TYR A 139 -6.66 -6.22 -21.55
C TYR A 139 -8.00 -6.67 -20.98
N GLN A 140 -8.52 -7.80 -21.49
CA GLN A 140 -9.72 -8.45 -20.94
C GLN A 140 -9.40 -9.34 -19.74
N ASN A 141 -8.22 -9.93 -19.72
CA ASN A 141 -7.76 -10.84 -18.67
C ASN A 141 -6.38 -10.43 -18.16
N ILE A 142 -6.16 -10.67 -16.87
CA ILE A 142 -4.87 -10.60 -16.21
C ILE A 142 -4.54 -11.94 -15.56
N LEU A 143 -3.26 -12.17 -15.30
CA LEU A 143 -2.79 -13.30 -14.53
C LEU A 143 -2.54 -12.81 -13.09
N LEU A 144 -3.21 -13.46 -12.14
CA LEU A 144 -3.06 -13.17 -10.72
C LEU A 144 -2.34 -14.33 -10.03
N TYR A 145 -1.38 -13.97 -9.17
CA TYR A 145 -0.68 -14.88 -8.28
C TYR A 145 -0.24 -14.12 -7.03
N THR A 146 0.51 -14.76 -6.13
CA THR A 146 0.97 -14.11 -4.89
C THR A 146 2.46 -14.30 -4.68
N ALA A 147 3.04 -13.59 -3.72
CA ALA A 147 4.45 -13.80 -3.36
C ALA A 147 4.74 -15.17 -2.72
N ILE A 148 3.72 -15.93 -2.32
CA ILE A 148 3.86 -17.25 -1.65
C ILE A 148 3.38 -18.42 -2.51
N ASP A 149 2.65 -18.13 -3.59
CA ASP A 149 2.12 -19.10 -4.53
C ASP A 149 2.26 -18.54 -5.94
N ASP A 150 3.13 -19.17 -6.71
CA ASP A 150 3.46 -18.79 -8.09
C ASP A 150 2.45 -19.33 -9.12
N ASN A 151 1.39 -20.03 -8.68
CA ASN A 151 0.33 -20.49 -9.58
C ASN A 151 -0.46 -19.31 -10.15
N GLN A 152 -0.24 -19.03 -11.43
CA GLN A 152 -0.89 -17.94 -12.14
C GLN A 152 -2.30 -18.32 -12.56
N VAL A 153 -3.29 -17.57 -12.07
CA VAL A 153 -4.70 -17.77 -12.40
C VAL A 153 -5.20 -16.63 -13.26
N ALA A 154 -5.69 -16.96 -14.46
CA ALA A 154 -6.35 -15.99 -15.32
C ALA A 154 -7.65 -15.48 -14.67
N ARG A 155 -7.83 -14.17 -14.68
CA ARG A 155 -9.04 -13.50 -14.18
C ARG A 155 -9.49 -12.43 -15.15
N ASN A 156 -10.81 -12.35 -15.36
CA ASN A 156 -11.40 -11.31 -16.16
C ASN A 156 -11.36 -9.97 -15.41
N VAL A 157 -10.85 -8.92 -16.06
CA VAL A 157 -10.67 -7.60 -15.44
C VAL A 157 -12.01 -6.92 -15.16
N THR A 158 -13.00 -7.11 -16.02
CA THR A 158 -14.35 -6.54 -15.84
C THR A 158 -15.05 -7.17 -14.64
N GLU A 159 -14.93 -8.48 -14.46
CA GLU A 159 -15.47 -9.18 -13.28
C GLU A 159 -14.81 -8.70 -11.98
N LEU A 160 -13.48 -8.51 -11.99
CA LEU A 160 -12.75 -7.96 -10.84
C LEU A 160 -13.15 -6.52 -10.51
N LEU A 161 -13.43 -5.71 -11.54
CA LEU A 161 -13.93 -4.35 -11.37
C LEU A 161 -15.31 -4.35 -10.69
N LEU A 162 -16.24 -5.18 -11.17
CA LEU A 162 -17.59 -5.32 -10.63
C LEU A 162 -17.64 -5.97 -9.24
N SER A 163 -16.63 -6.78 -8.91
CA SER A 163 -16.48 -7.40 -7.60
C SER A 163 -16.35 -6.35 -6.48
N LYS A 164 -16.80 -6.70 -5.27
CA LYS A 164 -16.53 -5.93 -4.04
C LYS A 164 -15.24 -6.38 -3.35
N ASP A 165 -14.68 -7.50 -3.78
CA ASP A 165 -13.57 -8.15 -3.14
C ASP A 165 -12.26 -7.39 -3.39
N ARG A 166 -11.34 -7.56 -2.46
CA ARG A 166 -9.95 -7.13 -2.64
C ARG A 166 -9.20 -8.19 -3.43
N LEU A 167 -8.04 -7.81 -3.95
CA LEU A 167 -7.05 -8.79 -4.35
C LEU A 167 -6.52 -9.56 -3.12
N PRO A 168 -6.03 -10.80 -3.30
CA PRO A 168 -5.36 -11.51 -2.23
C PRO A 168 -4.16 -10.73 -1.68
N ALA A 169 -3.79 -11.00 -0.44
CA ALA A 169 -2.57 -10.44 0.14
C ALA A 169 -1.35 -10.82 -0.71
N ASN A 170 -0.42 -9.89 -0.85
CA ASN A 170 0.77 -9.98 -1.69
C ASN A 170 0.47 -10.29 -3.16
N ALA A 171 -0.67 -9.83 -3.67
CA ALA A 171 -1.06 -10.02 -5.05
C ALA A 171 -0.01 -9.45 -6.01
N ARG A 172 0.26 -10.24 -7.05
CA ARG A 172 1.03 -9.85 -8.22
C ARG A 172 0.10 -9.94 -9.43
N ILE A 173 0.20 -8.94 -10.29
CA ILE A 173 -0.65 -8.77 -11.48
C ILE A 173 0.26 -8.76 -12.69
N LEU A 174 -0.01 -9.63 -13.65
CA LEU A 174 0.65 -9.62 -14.96
C LEU A 174 -0.39 -9.50 -16.06
N THR A 175 -0.02 -8.81 -17.13
CA THR A 175 -0.74 -8.88 -18.40
C THR A 175 -0.31 -10.14 -19.16
N PRO A 176 -1.12 -10.66 -20.09
CA PRO A 176 -0.80 -11.90 -20.81
C PRO A 176 0.44 -11.82 -21.73
N ASP A 177 0.94 -10.62 -21.99
CA ASP A 177 2.08 -10.28 -22.84
C ASP A 177 3.36 -9.93 -22.05
N HIS A 178 3.40 -10.27 -20.75
CA HIS A 178 4.58 -10.12 -19.89
C HIS A 178 5.78 -10.98 -20.33
#